data_AF-A0A8T8LPM4-F1
#
_entry.id   AF-A0A8T8LPM4-F1
#
_cell.length_a   1.000
_cell.length_b   1.000
_cell.length_c   1.000
_cell.angle_alpha   90.00
_cell.angle_beta   90.00
_cell.angle_gamma   90.00
#
_symmetry.space_group_name_H-M   'P 1'
#
loop_
_entity.id
_entity.type
_entity.pdbx_description
1 polymer ?
#
loop_
_entity_poly.entity_id
_entity_poly.type
_entity_poly.pdbx_seq_one_letter_code
_entity_poly.pdbx_strand_id
1 'polypeptide(L)'
;MTLVVVPVRFPPSSHSAATLREAARIAEERGADLTILHVDLYQRSGGVSRSDLKRAVEERIGRVDRARYVVRRGFLVEETILEEIVAEGADVVVIGSKQAGRWRRMVQKLLSDPDIDSFLRGELDCTVITVGADGETTGEEADGGDEGDVPLPNDGDD
;
A
#
# COMPACT_ATOMS: atom_id res chain seq x y z
N MET A 1 -7.16 9.85 -12.72
CA MET A 1 -6.76 10.74 -11.60
C MET A 1 -5.94 9.88 -10.67
N THR A 2 -4.80 10.37 -10.21
CA THR A 2 -3.91 9.56 -9.36
C THR A 2 -4.52 9.39 -7.97
N LEU A 3 -4.51 8.16 -7.46
CA LEU A 3 -4.99 7.77 -6.15
C LEU A 3 -3.85 7.21 -5.32
N VAL A 4 -3.66 7.80 -4.14
CA VAL A 4 -2.74 7.29 -3.11
C VAL A 4 -3.55 6.57 -2.04
N VAL A 5 -3.19 5.33 -1.72
CA VAL A 5 -3.78 4.57 -0.61
C VAL A 5 -2.76 4.37 0.51
N VAL A 6 -3.18 4.65 1.75
CA VAL A 6 -2.36 4.42 2.95
C VAL A 6 -3.12 3.53 3.95
N PRO A 7 -2.72 2.25 4.07
CA PRO A 7 -3.28 1.36 5.07
C PRO A 7 -2.79 1.70 6.48
N VAL A 8 -3.71 1.77 7.44
CA VAL A 8 -3.40 2.06 8.83
C VAL A 8 -4.05 1.08 9.80
N ARG A 9 -3.31 0.76 10.86
CA ARG A 9 -3.90 0.11 12.04
C ARG A 9 -4.61 1.16 12.88
N PHE A 10 -5.75 0.77 13.44
CA PHE A 10 -6.49 1.58 14.38
C PHE A 10 -6.29 1.07 15.83
N PRO A 11 -6.07 1.97 16.81
CA PRO A 11 -5.76 3.39 16.61
C PRO A 11 -4.36 3.60 15.99
N PRO A 12 -4.12 4.72 15.26
CA PRO A 12 -2.82 4.98 14.65
C PRO A 12 -1.70 5.06 15.70
N SER A 13 -0.63 4.32 15.45
CA SER A 13 0.61 4.38 16.26
C SER A 13 1.48 5.56 15.83
N SER A 14 2.53 5.89 16.61
CA SER A 14 3.51 6.92 16.20
C SER A 14 4.19 6.58 14.87
N HIS A 15 4.43 5.30 14.57
CA HIS A 15 4.99 4.88 13.28
C HIS A 15 3.96 5.07 12.15
N SER A 16 2.69 4.79 12.42
CA SER A 16 1.61 5.03 11.47
C SER A 16 1.46 6.53 11.17
N ALA A 17 1.75 7.41 12.13
CA ALA A 17 1.73 8.85 11.92
C ALA A 17 2.81 9.32 10.94
N ALA A 18 4.02 8.73 10.97
CA ALA A 18 5.07 9.04 9.99
C ALA A 18 4.63 8.63 8.57
N THR A 19 4.14 7.39 8.41
CA THR A 19 3.61 6.90 7.14
C THR A 19 2.44 7.74 6.63
N LEU A 20 1.53 8.15 7.51
CA LEU A 20 0.38 8.99 7.13
C LEU A 20 0.80 10.38 6.66
N ARG A 21 1.76 11.04 7.34
CA ARG A 21 2.28 12.34 6.91
C ARG A 21 2.96 12.24 5.55
N GLU A 22 3.72 11.18 5.36
CA GLU A 22 4.39 10.93 4.10
C GLU A 22 3.40 10.68 2.96
N ALA A 23 2.36 9.88 3.20
CA ALA A 23 1.29 9.65 2.22
C ALA A 23 0.54 10.95 1.87
N ALA A 24 0.25 11.79 2.86
CA ALA A 24 -0.36 13.10 2.63
C ALA A 24 0.54 14.00 1.77
N ARG A 25 1.84 14.06 2.09
CA ARG A 25 2.83 14.81 1.31
C ARG A 25 2.89 14.33 -0.14
N ILE A 26 3.00 13.02 -0.36
CA ILE A 26 3.03 12.42 -1.70
C ILE A 26 1.76 12.74 -2.48
N ALA A 27 0.59 12.66 -1.83
CA ALA A 27 -0.67 13.00 -2.46
C ALA A 27 -0.74 14.48 -2.87
N GLU A 28 -0.32 15.38 -2.00
CA GLU A 28 -0.24 16.82 -2.28
C GLU A 28 0.73 17.13 -3.43
N GLU A 29 1.96 16.59 -3.39
CA GLU A 29 2.98 16.78 -4.42
C GLU A 29 2.52 16.28 -5.79
N ARG A 30 1.77 15.19 -5.83
CA ARG A 30 1.23 14.61 -7.07
C ARG A 30 -0.15 15.16 -7.45
N GLY A 31 -0.75 16.06 -6.65
CA GLY A 31 -2.11 16.53 -6.84
C GLY A 31 -3.18 15.42 -6.81
N ALA A 32 -2.86 14.31 -6.15
CA ALA A 32 -3.63 13.08 -6.06
C ALA A 32 -4.68 13.14 -4.93
N ASP A 33 -5.70 12.30 -5.01
CA ASP A 33 -6.60 12.06 -3.88
C ASP A 33 -5.97 11.03 -2.93
N LEU A 34 -6.23 11.17 -1.64
CA LEU A 34 -5.68 10.28 -0.61
C LEU A 34 -6.77 9.44 0.03
N THR A 35 -6.63 8.12 0.00
CA THR A 35 -7.49 7.19 0.73
C THR A 35 -6.76 6.60 1.92
N ILE A 36 -7.27 6.86 3.12
CA ILE A 36 -6.81 6.28 4.37
C ILE A 36 -7.68 5.08 4.69
N LEU A 37 -7.08 3.88 4.61
CA LEU A 37 -7.77 2.61 4.73
C LEU A 37 -7.49 1.96 6.08
N HIS A 38 -8.54 1.57 6.79
CA HIS A 38 -8.44 0.66 7.92
C HIS A 38 -9.21 -0.64 7.66
N VAL A 39 -8.59 -1.77 7.97
CA VAL A 39 -9.26 -3.07 7.97
C VAL A 39 -9.61 -3.49 9.39
N ASP A 40 -10.92 -3.55 9.66
CA ASP A 40 -11.51 -4.03 10.90
C ASP A 40 -11.70 -5.55 10.82
N LEU A 41 -10.81 -6.30 11.48
CA LEU A 41 -10.83 -7.76 11.46
C LEU A 41 -12.04 -8.31 12.21
N TYR A 42 -12.82 -9.20 11.59
CA TYR A 42 -14.00 -9.82 12.23
C TYR A 42 -13.70 -10.47 13.59
N GLN A 43 -12.50 -11.02 13.77
CA GLN A 43 -12.11 -11.73 15.00
C GLN A 43 -11.73 -10.80 16.16
N ARG A 44 -11.42 -9.53 15.88
CA ARG A 44 -10.96 -8.54 16.86
C ARG A 44 -11.76 -7.24 16.81
N SER A 45 -12.89 -7.23 16.11
CA SER A 45 -13.56 -6.00 15.72
C SER A 45 -14.11 -5.25 16.93
N GLY A 46 -13.57 -4.05 17.16
CA GLY A 46 -14.15 -3.06 18.07
C GLY A 46 -15.28 -2.26 17.44
N GLY A 47 -15.58 -2.48 16.15
CA GLY A 47 -16.59 -1.75 15.39
C GLY A 47 -16.12 -0.34 15.05
N VAL A 48 -14.92 -0.21 14.49
CA VAL A 48 -14.35 1.10 14.16
C VAL A 48 -15.18 1.76 13.06
N SER A 49 -15.71 2.95 13.31
CA SER A 49 -16.44 3.71 12.29
C SER A 49 -15.48 4.55 11.45
N ARG A 50 -15.96 4.99 10.27
CA ARG A 50 -15.25 5.98 9.44
C ARG A 50 -14.95 7.26 10.22
N SER A 51 -15.88 7.71 11.06
CA SER A 51 -15.72 8.93 11.86
C SER A 51 -14.67 8.76 12.96
N ASP A 52 -14.56 7.57 13.56
CA ASP A 52 -13.51 7.26 14.54
C ASP A 52 -12.14 7.26 13.88
N LEU A 53 -12.02 6.63 12.71
CA LEU A 53 -10.79 6.64 11.93
C LEU A 53 -10.37 8.07 11.58
N LYS A 54 -11.30 8.88 11.05
CA LYS A 54 -11.03 10.28 10.71
C LYS A 54 -10.52 11.05 11.93
N ARG A 55 -11.25 11.01 13.04
CA ARG A 55 -10.87 11.72 14.27
C ARG A 55 -9.49 11.29 14.76
N ALA A 56 -9.24 9.98 14.87
CA ALA A 56 -7.98 9.48 15.39
C ALA A 56 -6.78 9.80 14.49
N VAL A 57 -6.98 9.91 13.18
CA VAL A 57 -5.94 10.36 12.25
C VAL A 57 -5.70 11.86 12.41
N GLU A 58 -6.76 12.68 12.39
CA GLU A 58 -6.64 14.13 12.48
C GLU A 58 -6.04 14.59 13.82
N GLU A 59 -6.33 13.88 14.92
CA GLU A 59 -5.70 14.11 16.22
C GLU A 59 -4.18 13.86 16.21
N ARG A 60 -3.69 13.02 15.29
CA ARG A 60 -2.28 12.60 15.25
C ARG A 60 -1.43 13.42 14.30
N ILE A 61 -1.97 13.81 13.16
CA ILE A 61 -1.21 14.46 12.09
C ILE A 61 -1.81 15.79 11.64
N GLY A 62 -2.94 16.21 12.22
CA GLY A 62 -3.71 17.36 11.75
C GLY A 62 -4.69 17.00 10.63
N ARG A 63 -5.38 18.01 10.12
CA ARG A 63 -6.30 17.84 8.98
C ARG A 63 -5.53 17.44 7.74
N VAL A 64 -6.14 16.58 6.94
CA VAL A 64 -5.60 16.12 5.66
C VAL A 64 -6.56 16.56 4.57
N ASP A 65 -6.05 17.37 3.64
CA ASP A 65 -6.83 17.84 2.50
C ASP A 65 -7.06 16.70 1.50
N ARG A 66 -8.19 16.75 0.78
CA ARG A 66 -8.57 15.76 -0.25
C ARG A 66 -8.50 14.28 0.20
N ALA A 67 -8.74 14.05 1.50
CA ALA A 67 -8.68 12.71 2.09
C ALA A 67 -10.05 12.02 2.20
N ARG A 68 -10.12 10.77 1.72
CA ARG A 68 -11.21 9.83 1.99
C ARG A 68 -10.78 8.88 3.10
N TYR A 69 -11.70 8.59 4.02
CA TYR A 69 -11.49 7.63 5.10
C TYR A 69 -12.36 6.41 4.83
N VAL A 70 -11.74 5.24 4.77
CA VAL A 70 -12.41 3.98 4.44
C VAL A 70 -12.15 2.97 5.55
N VAL A 71 -13.22 2.30 5.98
CA VAL A 71 -13.13 1.13 6.85
C VAL A 71 -13.71 -0.06 6.11
N ARG A 72 -12.91 -1.11 5.97
CA ARG A 72 -13.35 -2.41 5.42
C ARG A 72 -13.35 -3.45 6.52
N ARG A 73 -14.28 -4.40 6.42
CA ARG A 73 -14.28 -5.57 7.29
C ARG A 73 -13.70 -6.73 6.51
N GLY A 74 -12.86 -7.52 7.18
CA GLY A 74 -12.19 -8.64 6.54
C GLY A 74 -11.72 -9.69 7.52
N PHE A 75 -11.37 -10.86 7.01
CA PHE A 75 -10.78 -11.94 7.80
C PHE A 75 -9.25 -11.81 7.88
N LEU A 76 -8.64 -11.29 6.82
CA LEU A 76 -7.19 -11.05 6.70
C LEU A 76 -6.94 -9.61 6.29
N VAL A 77 -6.08 -8.92 7.02
CA VAL A 77 -5.79 -7.49 6.80
C VAL A 77 -5.21 -7.28 5.42
N GLU A 78 -4.21 -8.08 5.07
CA GLU A 78 -3.41 -7.90 3.87
C GLU A 78 -4.23 -8.15 2.60
N GLU A 79 -4.98 -9.24 2.56
CA GLU A 79 -5.89 -9.57 1.45
C GLU A 79 -6.93 -8.46 1.25
N THR A 80 -7.59 -8.01 2.33
CA THR A 80 -8.60 -6.93 2.24
C THR A 80 -8.00 -5.61 1.76
N ILE A 81 -6.73 -5.33 2.11
CA ILE A 81 -6.04 -4.14 1.59
C ILE A 81 -5.81 -4.28 0.08
N LEU A 82 -5.37 -5.45 -0.39
CA LEU A 82 -5.13 -5.68 -1.81
C LEU A 82 -6.42 -5.60 -2.63
N GLU A 83 -7.50 -6.22 -2.13
CA GLU A 83 -8.84 -6.10 -2.74
C GLU A 83 -9.26 -4.64 -2.89
N GLU A 84 -9.04 -3.80 -1.86
CA GLU A 84 -9.39 -2.39 -1.92
C GLU A 84 -8.52 -1.60 -2.91
N ILE A 85 -7.21 -1.90 -2.97
CA ILE A 85 -6.28 -1.27 -3.91
C ILE A 85 -6.69 -1.53 -5.35
N VAL A 86 -7.04 -2.78 -5.65
CA VAL A 86 -7.52 -3.18 -6.97
C VAL A 86 -8.88 -2.55 -7.27
N ALA A 87 -9.83 -2.63 -6.33
CA ALA A 87 -11.18 -2.12 -6.53
C ALA A 87 -11.25 -0.60 -6.72
N GLU A 88 -10.37 0.16 -6.06
CA GLU A 88 -10.31 1.62 -6.18
C GLU A 88 -9.30 2.08 -7.25
N GLY A 89 -8.55 1.16 -7.88
CA GLY A 89 -7.56 1.46 -8.93
C GLY A 89 -6.42 2.34 -8.42
N ALA A 90 -5.82 1.99 -7.28
CA ALA A 90 -4.80 2.82 -6.65
C ALA A 90 -3.47 2.79 -7.40
N ASP A 91 -2.98 3.96 -7.81
CA ASP A 91 -1.69 4.11 -8.48
C ASP A 91 -0.50 4.02 -7.51
N VAL A 92 -0.69 4.43 -6.25
CA VAL A 92 0.38 4.45 -5.24
C VAL A 92 -0.12 3.91 -3.91
N VAL A 93 0.64 3.01 -3.31
CA VAL A 93 0.37 2.46 -1.97
C VAL A 93 1.53 2.80 -1.05
N VAL A 94 1.23 3.54 0.02
CA VAL A 94 2.22 3.98 1.01
C VAL A 94 2.09 3.12 2.26
N ILE A 95 3.16 2.41 2.60
CA ILE A 95 3.19 1.48 3.74
C ILE A 95 4.37 1.76 4.67
N GLY A 96 4.18 1.52 5.97
CA GLY A 96 5.29 1.58 6.91
C GLY A 96 6.25 0.39 6.74
N SER A 97 7.53 0.58 7.04
CA SER A 97 8.57 -0.45 6.96
C SER A 97 8.24 -1.75 7.69
N LYS A 98 7.52 -1.67 8.81
CA LYS A 98 7.04 -2.84 9.57
C LYS A 98 5.98 -3.66 8.84
N GLN A 99 5.27 -3.07 7.88
CA GLN A 99 4.26 -3.73 7.05
C GLN A 99 4.82 -4.21 5.71
N ALA A 100 5.88 -3.57 5.19
CA ALA A 100 6.48 -3.89 3.91
C ALA A 100 6.82 -5.38 3.74
N GLY A 101 7.45 -6.00 4.73
CA GLY A 101 7.81 -7.42 4.65
C GLY A 101 6.60 -8.37 4.59
N ARG A 102 5.45 -7.99 5.16
CA ARG A 102 4.23 -8.80 5.10
C ARG A 102 3.47 -8.58 3.80
N TRP A 103 3.42 -7.32 3.35
CA TRP A 103 2.88 -6.93 2.05
C TRP A 103 3.59 -7.67 0.91
N ARG A 104 4.92 -7.61 0.86
CA ARG A 104 5.73 -8.28 -0.19
C ARG A 104 5.46 -9.78 -0.27
N ARG A 105 5.36 -10.48 0.86
CA ARG A 105 5.01 -11.92 0.87
C ARG A 105 3.60 -12.19 0.37
N MET A 106 2.65 -11.33 0.68
CA MET A 106 1.27 -11.49 0.26
C MET A 106 1.12 -11.25 -1.24
N VAL A 107 1.71 -10.17 -1.78
CA VAL A 107 1.76 -9.90 -3.23
C VAL A 107 2.44 -11.04 -3.97
N GLN A 108 3.62 -11.50 -3.53
CA GLN A 108 4.30 -12.65 -4.14
C GLN A 108 3.44 -13.91 -4.15
N LYS A 109 2.68 -14.16 -3.08
CA LYS A 109 1.80 -15.32 -3.00
C LYS A 109 0.63 -15.22 -3.96
N LEU A 110 0.03 -14.05 -4.14
CA LEU A 110 -1.06 -13.84 -5.10
C LEU A 110 -0.57 -13.91 -6.56
N LEU A 111 0.63 -13.38 -6.86
CA LEU A 111 1.26 -13.55 -8.19
C LEU A 111 1.70 -15.00 -8.47
N SER A 112 1.78 -15.85 -7.45
CA SER A 112 2.07 -17.28 -7.62
C SER A 112 0.81 -18.12 -7.89
N ASP A 113 -0.38 -17.52 -7.84
CA ASP A 113 -1.65 -18.18 -8.12
C ASP A 113 -2.06 -17.88 -9.59
N PRO A 114 -2.06 -18.87 -10.50
CA PRO A 114 -2.25 -18.64 -11.93
C PRO A 114 -3.61 -18.02 -12.29
N ASP A 115 -4.63 -18.19 -11.44
CA ASP A 115 -5.96 -17.58 -11.63
C ASP A 115 -5.99 -16.09 -11.22
N ILE A 116 -5.01 -15.63 -10.44
CA ILE A 116 -4.91 -14.26 -9.94
C ILE A 116 -3.78 -13.49 -10.64
N ASP A 117 -2.70 -14.16 -11.03
CA ASP A 117 -1.54 -13.60 -11.74
C ASP A 117 -1.92 -12.90 -13.05
N SER A 118 -2.90 -13.45 -13.79
CA SER A 118 -3.42 -12.85 -15.02
C SER A 118 -4.36 -11.65 -14.78
N PHE A 119 -5.04 -11.59 -13.63
CA PHE A 119 -5.87 -10.46 -13.20
C PHE A 119 -5.01 -9.32 -12.62
N LEU A 120 -3.94 -9.65 -11.88
CA LEU A 120 -3.07 -8.68 -11.22
C LEU A 120 -1.97 -8.12 -12.13
N ARG A 121 -1.45 -8.87 -13.11
CA ARG A 121 -0.46 -8.33 -14.08
C ARG A 121 -1.00 -7.23 -14.99
N GLY A 122 -2.32 -7.13 -15.16
CA GLY A 122 -2.96 -6.05 -15.91
C GLY A 122 -3.42 -4.87 -15.06
N GLU A 123 -3.55 -5.05 -13.74
CA GLU A 123 -4.24 -4.10 -12.84
C GLU A 123 -3.34 -3.53 -11.73
N LEU A 124 -2.17 -4.15 -11.46
CA LEU A 124 -1.21 -3.67 -10.47
C LEU A 124 -0.06 -2.86 -11.10
N ASP A 125 -0.38 -1.82 -11.87
CA ASP A 125 0.56 -0.70 -12.13
C ASP A 125 0.70 0.19 -10.87
N CYS A 126 0.83 -0.44 -9.70
CA CYS A 126 0.79 0.23 -8.41
C CYS A 126 2.20 0.39 -7.83
N THR A 127 2.63 1.63 -7.62
CA THR A 127 3.91 1.92 -6.97
C THR A 127 3.81 1.73 -5.47
N VAL A 128 4.68 0.89 -4.88
CA VAL A 128 4.73 0.72 -3.42
C VAL A 128 5.84 1.59 -2.83
N ILE A 129 5.45 2.53 -1.96
CA ILE A 129 6.39 3.39 -1.23
C ILE A 129 6.46 2.93 0.22
N THR A 130 7.64 2.51 0.65
CA THR A 130 7.91 2.11 2.03
C THR A 130 8.47 3.28 2.83
N VAL A 131 7.88 3.56 3.99
CA VAL A 131 8.29 4.65 4.89
C VAL A 131 8.99 4.07 6.13
N GLY A 132 10.23 4.49 6.36
CA GLY A 132 11.03 4.20 7.54
C GLY A 132 10.51 4.87 8.80
N ALA A 133 11.07 4.51 9.96
CA ALA A 133 10.66 5.11 11.24
C ALA A 133 11.00 6.61 11.32
N ASP A 134 12.06 7.02 10.63
CA ASP A 134 12.58 8.40 10.57
C ASP A 134 12.01 9.20 9.38
N GLY A 135 11.10 8.62 8.59
CA GLY A 135 10.50 9.26 7.41
C GLY A 135 11.26 9.06 6.10
N GLU A 136 12.35 8.29 6.12
CA GLU A 136 13.08 7.89 4.90
C GLU A 136 12.19 7.01 4.01
N THR A 137 12.13 7.30 2.70
CA THR A 137 11.33 6.53 1.74
C THR A 137 12.19 5.62 0.88
N THR A 138 11.72 4.41 0.64
CA THR A 138 12.27 3.50 -0.38
C THR A 138 11.11 3.07 -1.28
N GLY A 139 11.20 3.40 -2.57
CA GLY A 139 10.24 2.96 -3.58
C GLY A 139 10.73 1.68 -4.23
N GLU A 140 9.84 0.69 -4.35
CA GLU A 140 10.02 -0.43 -5.27
C GLU A 140 8.89 -0.32 -6.29
N GLU A 141 9.27 -0.10 -7.54
CA GLU A 141 8.36 -0.29 -8.67
C GLU A 141 8.10 -1.80 -8.74
N ALA A 142 6.83 -2.20 -8.83
CA ALA A 142 6.49 -3.59 -9.09
C ALA A 142 6.94 -3.88 -10.52
N ASP A 143 8.19 -4.36 -10.65
CA ASP A 143 8.79 -4.75 -11.92
C ASP A 143 7.91 -5.83 -12.55
N GLY A 144 7.08 -5.42 -13.52
CA GLY A 144 6.44 -6.32 -14.45
C GLY A 144 7.55 -7.02 -15.20
N GLY A 145 7.71 -8.31 -14.95
CA GLY A 145 8.79 -9.09 -15.54
C GLY A 145 8.82 -8.93 -17.05
N ASP A 146 9.97 -8.49 -17.57
CA ASP A 146 10.35 -8.64 -18.96
C ASP A 146 11.67 -9.40 -19.06
N GLU A 147 11.72 -10.23 -20.09
CA GLU A 147 12.64 -11.33 -20.31
C GLU A 147 14.08 -10.86 -20.58
N GLY A 148 15.04 -11.68 -20.14
CA GLY A 148 16.24 -11.95 -20.91
C GLY A 148 17.44 -11.04 -20.69
N ASP A 149 18.31 -11.43 -19.76
CA ASP A 149 19.75 -11.41 -20.03
C ASP A 149 20.35 -12.74 -19.57
N VAL A 150 20.32 -13.71 -20.49
CA VAL A 150 21.15 -14.91 -20.37
C VAL A 150 22.53 -14.48 -20.84
N PRO A 151 23.58 -14.50 -20.00
CA PRO A 151 24.92 -14.15 -20.47
C PRO A 151 25.34 -15.20 -21.51
N LEU A 152 25.53 -14.76 -22.76
CA LEU A 152 26.18 -15.57 -23.78
C LEU A 152 27.58 -15.96 -23.27
N PRO A 153 27.99 -17.23 -23.35
CA PRO A 153 29.39 -17.57 -23.17
C PRO A 153 30.19 -16.92 -24.31
N ASN A 154 31.21 -16.15 -23.93
CA ASN A 154 32.09 -15.45 -24.85
C ASN A 154 32.96 -16.48 -25.60
N ASP A 155 32.81 -16.55 -26.93
CA ASP A 155 33.70 -17.28 -27.82
C ASP A 155 34.98 -16.45 -28.11
N GLY A 156 36.13 -17.10 -27.93
CA GLY A 156 37.46 -16.74 -28.47
C GLY A 156 38.36 -15.90 -27.56
N ASP A 157 39.69 -16.05 -27.52
CA ASP A 157 40.68 -16.94 -28.16
C ASP A 157 42.02 -16.64 -27.42
N ASP A 158 42.77 -17.68 -26.99
CA ASP A 158 44.25 -17.85 -27.12
C ASP A 158 44.66 -19.24 -26.55
#